data_AF-A0A923XCT5-F1
#
_entry.id   AF-A0A923XCT5-F1
#
_cell.length_a   1.000
_cell.length_b   1.000
_cell.length_c   1.000
_cell.angle_alpha   90.00
_cell.angle_beta   90.00
_cell.angle_gamma   90.00
#
_symmetry.space_group_name_H-M   'P 1'
#
loop_
_entity.id
_entity.type
_entity.pdbx_description
1 polymer ?
#
loop_
_entity_poly.entity_id
_entity_poly.type
_entity_poly.pdbx_seq_one_letter_code
_entity_poly.pdbx_strand_id
1 'polypeptide(L)'
;MKNTILFLAMLSGLAVQAADLVNSSAIVMAPMQCSNPYEPCNGQPYPGQPPQYPGQPPQYPGQPNPPPPPYPGQPPQYPGQPNTGSYYDWGRGGNGYGYCYQFTSYGQILNGGAAQPNYNCEQRNPSYYNWGRGGNGFGYCYQYTPYGLAMNEGASQNNYYCEQRQRSYYAWGRGQDGQTRCYQYTPQGVAMNAGAPVSNYYCQ
;
A
#
# COMPACT_ATOMS: atom_id res chain seq x y z
N MET A 1 81.79 3.00 23.18
CA MET A 1 80.87 1.86 23.32
C MET A 1 79.75 2.04 22.31
N LYS A 2 79.58 1.04 21.45
CA LYS A 2 78.59 0.95 20.36
C LYS A 2 77.25 0.47 20.93
N ASN A 3 76.15 0.97 20.36
CA ASN A 3 74.96 0.23 19.91
C ASN A 3 73.72 1.14 19.97
N THR A 4 73.29 1.68 18.83
CA THR A 4 72.28 1.09 17.92
C THR A 4 70.89 1.18 18.54
N ILE A 5 70.21 2.28 18.22
CA ILE A 5 68.80 2.53 18.54
C ILE A 5 67.96 1.70 17.55
N LEU A 6 67.24 0.73 18.09
CA LEU A 6 66.32 -0.14 17.35
C LEU A 6 65.01 0.63 17.10
N PHE A 7 64.65 0.83 15.84
CA PHE A 7 63.35 1.34 15.43
C PHE A 7 62.28 0.27 15.68
N LEU A 8 61.35 0.54 16.58
CA LEU A 8 60.15 -0.27 16.77
C LEU A 8 59.14 0.08 15.68
N ALA A 9 58.97 -0.82 14.72
CA ALA A 9 57.99 -0.71 13.65
C ALA A 9 56.56 -0.94 14.19
N MET A 10 55.65 -0.12 13.67
CA MET A 10 54.21 -0.14 13.89
C MET A 10 53.58 -1.47 13.47
N LEU A 11 52.66 -1.99 14.29
CA LEU A 11 51.63 -2.93 13.85
C LEU A 11 50.35 -2.67 14.66
N SER A 12 49.64 -1.62 14.29
CA SER A 12 48.24 -1.41 14.63
C SER A 12 47.37 -2.28 13.72
N GLY A 13 46.95 -3.44 14.21
CA GLY A 13 45.93 -4.27 13.57
C GLY A 13 44.55 -3.65 13.78
N LEU A 14 44.10 -2.86 12.80
CA LEU A 14 42.68 -2.52 12.64
C LEU A 14 42.02 -3.65 11.84
N ALA A 15 41.35 -4.56 12.54
CA ALA A 15 40.39 -5.46 11.93
C ALA A 15 39.17 -4.63 11.50
N VAL A 16 39.12 -4.24 10.23
CA VAL A 16 37.89 -3.74 9.61
C VAL A 16 36.97 -4.95 9.46
N GLN A 17 35.95 -5.02 10.31
CA GLN A 17 34.80 -5.89 10.06
C GLN A 17 34.15 -5.37 8.78
N ALA A 18 34.21 -6.16 7.71
CA ALA A 18 33.36 -5.98 6.56
C ALA A 18 31.92 -6.12 7.05
N ALA A 19 31.21 -4.99 7.13
CA ALA A 19 29.76 -5.03 7.18
C ALA A 19 29.32 -5.70 5.89
N ASP A 20 28.62 -6.84 6.02
CA ASP A 20 27.85 -7.44 4.95
C ASP A 20 26.90 -6.36 4.41
N LEU A 21 27.31 -5.76 3.29
CA LEU A 21 26.41 -5.01 2.45
C LEU A 21 25.47 -6.06 1.87
N VAL A 22 24.34 -6.26 2.54
CA VAL A 22 23.21 -6.98 1.97
C VAL A 22 22.79 -6.16 0.77
N ASN A 23 23.38 -6.48 -0.38
CA ASN A 23 23.04 -5.93 -1.66
C ASN A 23 21.64 -6.47 -1.96
N SER A 24 20.63 -5.78 -1.43
CA SER A 24 19.29 -5.82 -2.01
C SER A 24 19.43 -5.20 -3.39
N SER A 25 19.95 -5.99 -4.32
CA SER A 25 19.85 -5.75 -5.75
C SER A 25 18.37 -5.72 -6.05
N ALA A 26 17.77 -4.53 -5.89
CA ALA A 26 16.49 -4.20 -6.44
C ALA A 26 16.56 -4.61 -7.91
N ILE A 27 15.82 -5.66 -8.24
CA ILE A 27 15.79 -6.23 -9.58
C ILE A 27 15.16 -5.14 -10.46
N VAL A 28 16.01 -4.32 -11.07
CA VAL A 28 15.65 -3.50 -12.20
C VAL A 28 15.56 -4.46 -13.38
N MET A 29 14.46 -5.21 -13.45
CA MET A 29 14.07 -5.78 -14.73
C MET A 29 13.91 -4.58 -15.65
N ALA A 30 14.74 -4.51 -16.70
CA ALA A 30 14.62 -3.48 -17.71
C ALA A 30 13.14 -3.42 -18.12
N PRO A 31 12.47 -2.25 -18.03
CA PRO A 31 11.10 -2.14 -18.50
C PRO A 31 11.11 -2.59 -19.96
N MET A 32 10.31 -3.60 -20.29
CA MET A 32 9.97 -3.85 -21.69
C MET A 32 9.42 -2.53 -22.22
N GLN A 33 10.16 -1.90 -23.12
CA GLN A 33 9.75 -0.67 -23.76
C GLN A 33 8.56 -1.01 -24.67
N CYS A 34 7.35 -0.90 -24.11
CA CYS A 34 6.20 -0.54 -24.94
C CYS A 34 6.53 0.86 -25.48
N SER A 35 6.70 0.99 -26.78
CA SER A 35 7.03 2.25 -27.46
C SER A 35 5.93 3.32 -27.31
N ASN A 36 4.81 3.01 -26.65
CA ASN A 36 3.77 3.96 -26.34
C ASN A 36 2.99 3.55 -25.06
N PRO A 37 3.10 4.28 -23.93
CA PRO A 37 2.43 3.92 -22.68
C PRO A 37 0.90 4.19 -22.66
N TYR A 38 0.31 4.61 -23.78
CA TYR A 38 -1.11 4.96 -23.88
C TYR A 38 -1.91 4.15 -24.92
N GLU A 39 -1.30 3.20 -25.63
CA GLU A 39 -2.02 2.36 -26.59
C GLU A 39 -2.40 1.01 -25.97
N PRO A 40 -3.70 0.72 -25.76
CA PRO A 40 -4.15 -0.63 -25.44
C PRO A 40 -3.92 -1.55 -26.64
N CYS A 41 -3.18 -2.64 -26.43
CA CYS A 41 -3.07 -3.72 -27.40
C CYS A 41 -4.46 -4.37 -27.59
N ASN A 42 -5.06 -4.07 -28.74
CA ASN A 42 -6.27 -4.64 -29.31
C ASN A 42 -7.61 -4.08 -28.80
N GLY A 43 -8.41 -3.57 -29.75
CA GLY A 43 -9.53 -2.67 -29.51
C GLY A 43 -10.85 -3.36 -29.21
N GLN A 44 -11.42 -3.04 -28.05
CA GLN A 44 -12.84 -3.22 -27.74
C GLN A 44 -13.30 -2.02 -26.89
N PRO A 45 -14.36 -1.28 -27.29
CA PRO A 45 -14.93 -0.21 -26.48
C PRO A 45 -15.83 -0.77 -25.37
N TYR A 46 -15.58 -0.40 -24.11
CA TYR A 46 -16.48 -0.68 -22.99
C TYR A 46 -17.53 0.44 -22.83
N PRO A 47 -18.84 0.14 -22.77
CA PRO A 47 -19.85 1.10 -22.33
C PRO A 47 -20.26 0.85 -20.87
N GLY A 48 -20.44 1.94 -20.10
CA GLY A 48 -21.19 1.90 -18.83
C GLY A 48 -20.73 2.92 -17.79
N GLN A 49 -21.42 4.05 -17.68
CA GLN A 49 -21.35 4.95 -16.52
C GLN A 49 -22.21 4.42 -15.36
N PRO A 50 -21.78 4.51 -14.09
CA PRO A 50 -22.64 4.21 -12.94
C PRO A 50 -23.63 5.36 -12.64
N PRO A 51 -24.80 5.07 -12.04
CA PRO A 51 -25.86 6.06 -11.79
C PRO A 51 -25.52 7.04 -10.64
N GLN A 52 -26.01 8.27 -10.76
CA GLN A 52 -25.97 9.33 -9.74
C GLN A 52 -27.24 9.29 -8.87
N TYR A 53 -27.12 9.40 -7.54
CA TYR A 53 -28.26 9.55 -6.62
C TYR A 53 -28.21 10.90 -5.89
N PRO A 54 -29.30 11.69 -5.85
CA PRO A 54 -29.35 12.95 -5.11
C PRO A 54 -30.15 12.82 -3.79
N GLY A 55 -29.69 13.55 -2.75
CA GLY A 55 -30.52 13.85 -1.57
C GLY A 55 -29.71 14.32 -0.35
N GLN A 56 -29.79 15.61 0.01
CA GLN A 56 -29.35 16.17 1.30
C GLN A 56 -30.55 16.28 2.28
N PRO A 57 -30.37 16.08 3.60
CA PRO A 57 -31.42 16.33 4.60
C PRO A 57 -31.32 17.73 5.28
N PRO A 58 -32.43 18.23 5.90
CA PRO A 58 -32.57 19.60 6.40
C PRO A 58 -31.99 19.82 7.81
N GLN A 59 -31.64 21.08 8.11
CA GLN A 59 -31.05 21.59 9.37
C GLN A 59 -32.12 22.15 10.33
N TYR A 60 -32.02 21.95 11.65
CA TYR A 60 -32.77 22.75 12.65
C TYR A 60 -31.97 23.05 13.95
N PRO A 61 -32.27 24.19 14.63
CA PRO A 61 -31.40 24.82 15.63
C PRO A 61 -31.96 24.82 17.08
N GLY A 62 -31.07 25.00 18.05
CA GLY A 62 -31.40 25.32 19.44
C GLY A 62 -30.20 25.17 20.37
N GLN A 63 -29.62 26.28 20.83
CA GLN A 63 -28.32 26.33 21.52
C GLN A 63 -28.47 26.84 22.98
N PRO A 64 -27.94 26.14 24.00
CA PRO A 64 -27.80 26.67 25.37
C PRO A 64 -26.42 27.31 25.63
N ASN A 65 -26.36 28.17 26.65
CA ASN A 65 -25.21 29.02 27.03
C ASN A 65 -23.90 28.26 27.37
N PRO A 66 -22.73 28.87 27.11
CA PRO A 66 -21.43 28.20 27.19
C PRO A 66 -20.89 28.01 28.63
N PRO A 67 -20.17 26.92 28.91
CA PRO A 67 -19.47 26.70 30.17
C PRO A 67 -18.17 27.53 30.30
N PRO A 68 -17.66 27.72 31.53
CA PRO A 68 -16.46 28.52 31.80
C PRO A 68 -15.17 27.89 31.23
N PRO A 69 -14.13 28.71 30.98
CA PRO A 69 -12.93 28.29 30.26
C PRO A 69 -12.00 27.36 31.08
N PRO A 70 -11.28 26.41 30.42
CA PRO A 70 -10.34 25.50 31.06
C PRO A 70 -8.95 26.10 31.31
N TYR A 71 -8.20 25.48 32.24
CA TYR A 71 -6.85 25.88 32.68
C TYR A 71 -5.73 25.57 31.66
N PRO A 72 -4.62 26.34 31.64
CA PRO A 72 -3.56 26.19 30.63
C PRO A 72 -2.70 24.94 30.88
N GLY A 73 -2.63 24.03 29.91
CA GLY A 73 -1.68 22.90 29.89
C GLY A 73 -2.27 21.50 29.68
N GLN A 74 -3.60 21.33 29.74
CA GLN A 74 -4.25 20.11 29.26
C GLN A 74 -4.59 20.26 27.77
N PRO A 75 -4.36 19.24 26.91
CA PRO A 75 -5.04 19.20 25.61
C PRO A 75 -6.53 19.29 25.89
N PRO A 76 -7.30 20.12 25.17
CA PRO A 76 -8.70 20.38 25.48
C PRO A 76 -9.48 19.06 25.53
N GLN A 77 -9.77 18.61 26.76
CA GLN A 77 -10.76 17.59 27.05
C GLN A 77 -12.09 18.29 26.87
N TYR A 78 -12.66 18.25 25.66
CA TYR A 78 -14.00 18.74 25.42
C TYR A 78 -14.99 17.90 26.22
N PRO A 79 -15.56 18.40 27.33
CA PRO A 79 -16.50 17.63 28.12
C PRO A 79 -17.86 17.80 27.44
N GLY A 80 -18.33 16.75 26.79
CA GLY A 80 -19.77 16.49 26.71
C GLY A 80 -20.62 17.35 25.77
N GLN A 81 -20.17 17.63 24.54
CA GLN A 81 -21.16 17.59 23.47
C GLN A 81 -21.47 16.11 23.18
N PRO A 82 -22.71 15.62 23.34
CA PRO A 82 -23.09 14.36 22.73
C PRO A 82 -22.99 14.57 21.22
N ASN A 83 -21.85 14.19 20.66
CA ASN A 83 -21.67 14.11 19.22
C ASN A 83 -22.53 12.93 18.75
N THR A 84 -23.81 13.21 18.47
CA THR A 84 -24.81 12.19 18.13
C THR A 84 -24.60 11.57 16.75
N GLY A 85 -23.63 12.06 15.98
CA GLY A 85 -23.13 11.38 14.79
C GLY A 85 -21.69 10.94 14.99
N SER A 86 -21.46 9.65 15.23
CA SER A 86 -20.19 9.03 14.83
C SER A 86 -20.42 8.32 13.50
N TYR A 87 -19.38 8.25 12.67
CA TYR A 87 -19.45 7.49 11.42
C TYR A 87 -18.20 6.63 11.26
N TYR A 88 -18.31 5.58 10.47
CA TYR A 88 -17.17 4.75 10.11
C TYR A 88 -16.65 5.17 8.74
N ASP A 89 -15.34 5.31 8.63
CA ASP A 89 -14.68 5.54 7.34
C ASP A 89 -13.26 5.01 7.35
N TRP A 90 -12.66 4.94 6.17
CA TRP A 90 -11.28 4.52 6.03
C TRP A 90 -10.32 5.65 6.42
N GLY A 91 -9.27 5.30 7.16
CA GLY A 91 -8.18 6.20 7.47
C GLY A 91 -6.83 5.52 7.38
N ARG A 92 -5.77 6.33 7.47
CA ARG A 92 -4.40 5.85 7.45
C ARG A 92 -3.90 5.60 8.88
N GLY A 93 -3.49 4.37 9.16
CA GLY A 93 -2.81 4.02 10.41
C GLY A 93 -1.39 4.59 10.47
N GLY A 94 -0.79 4.60 11.67
CA GLY A 94 0.58 5.08 11.87
C GLY A 94 1.65 4.30 11.11
N ASN A 95 1.37 3.06 10.73
CA ASN A 95 2.21 2.22 9.88
C ASN A 95 2.00 2.47 8.37
N GLY A 96 1.14 3.42 7.99
CA GLY A 96 0.92 3.83 6.61
C GLY A 96 -0.17 3.08 5.84
N TYR A 97 -0.75 2.02 6.43
CA TYR A 97 -1.82 1.21 5.82
C TYR A 97 -3.22 1.75 6.11
N GLY A 98 -4.21 1.30 5.33
CA GLY A 98 -5.62 1.65 5.47
C GLY A 98 -6.33 0.76 6.49
N TYR A 99 -7.06 1.40 7.41
CA TYR A 99 -7.92 0.73 8.40
C TYR A 99 -9.27 1.43 8.49
N CYS A 100 -10.28 0.69 8.93
CA CYS A 100 -11.55 1.27 9.29
C CYS A 100 -11.43 1.96 10.65
N TYR A 101 -11.85 3.23 10.75
CA TYR A 101 -11.89 3.96 12.01
C TYR A 101 -13.28 4.52 12.25
N GLN A 102 -13.59 4.72 13.53
CA GLN A 102 -14.76 5.49 13.92
C GLN A 102 -14.35 6.95 14.08
N PHE A 103 -15.08 7.85 13.43
CA PHE A 103 -14.85 9.29 13.48
C PHE A 103 -16.02 9.98 14.18
N THR A 104 -15.73 11.07 14.89
CA THR A 104 -16.73 12.08 15.25
C THR A 104 -17.31 12.72 14.00
N SER A 105 -18.49 13.34 14.09
CA SER A 105 -19.05 14.24 13.07
C SER A 105 -18.08 15.29 12.53
N TYR A 106 -17.09 15.72 13.33
CA TYR A 106 -16.07 16.70 12.95
C TYR A 106 -14.78 16.08 12.35
N GLY A 107 -14.76 14.77 12.10
CA GLY A 107 -13.61 14.09 11.49
C GLY A 107 -12.46 13.74 12.44
N GLN A 108 -12.64 13.87 13.75
CA GLN A 108 -11.68 13.36 14.75
C GLN A 108 -11.85 11.85 14.94
N ILE A 109 -10.74 11.11 15.07
CA ILE A 109 -10.78 9.66 15.32
C ILE A 109 -11.20 9.37 16.78
N LEU A 110 -12.15 8.45 16.96
CA LEU A 110 -12.65 7.96 18.25
C LEU A 110 -11.90 6.69 18.71
N ASN A 111 -12.24 6.20 19.92
CA ASN A 111 -11.67 4.98 20.52
C ASN A 111 -10.14 4.95 20.58
N GLY A 112 -9.50 6.11 20.77
CA GLY A 112 -8.04 6.22 20.87
C GLY A 112 -7.30 5.79 19.60
N GLY A 113 -7.95 5.77 18.44
CA GLY A 113 -7.32 5.32 17.19
C GLY A 113 -7.25 3.81 17.03
N ALA A 114 -8.01 3.04 17.81
CA ALA A 114 -8.14 1.60 17.60
C ALA A 114 -8.91 1.32 16.30
N ALA A 115 -8.32 0.48 15.44
CA ALA A 115 -8.96 0.03 14.21
C ALA A 115 -10.28 -0.71 14.53
N GLN A 116 -11.31 -0.41 13.75
CA GLN A 116 -12.61 -1.04 13.81
C GLN A 116 -12.70 -2.18 12.77
N PRO A 117 -13.64 -3.12 12.92
CA PRO A 117 -13.90 -4.12 11.91
C PRO A 117 -14.22 -3.51 10.54
N ASN A 118 -13.61 -4.04 9.47
CA ASN A 118 -13.75 -3.51 8.10
C ASN A 118 -15.20 -3.37 7.65
N TYR A 119 -16.09 -4.31 8.02
CA TYR A 119 -17.49 -4.33 7.57
C TYR A 119 -18.25 -3.02 7.85
N ASN A 120 -17.85 -2.26 8.89
CA ASN A 120 -18.47 -0.98 9.21
C ASN A 120 -18.20 0.09 8.14
N CYS A 121 -17.01 0.07 7.54
CA CYS A 121 -16.61 0.99 6.48
C CYS A 121 -17.02 0.49 5.08
N GLU A 122 -17.02 -0.82 4.86
CA GLU A 122 -17.40 -1.45 3.60
C GLU A 122 -18.83 -1.11 3.15
N GLN A 123 -19.76 -0.88 4.09
CA GLN A 123 -21.15 -0.53 3.76
C GLN A 123 -21.29 0.84 3.10
N ARG A 124 -20.38 1.77 3.39
CA ARG A 124 -20.45 3.16 2.91
C ARG A 124 -19.54 3.39 1.72
N ASN A 125 -18.29 2.99 1.86
CA ASN A 125 -17.24 3.21 0.87
C ASN A 125 -16.51 1.88 0.66
N PRO A 126 -17.00 0.99 -0.22
CA PRO A 126 -16.44 -0.36 -0.33
C PRO A 126 -14.96 -0.35 -0.75
N SER A 127 -14.14 -1.14 -0.08
CA SER A 127 -12.77 -1.39 -0.51
C SER A 127 -12.75 -2.07 -1.87
N TYR A 128 -11.57 -2.14 -2.47
CA TYR A 128 -11.41 -2.80 -3.75
C TYR A 128 -10.13 -3.58 -3.88
N TYR A 129 -10.17 -4.60 -4.74
CA TYR A 129 -9.01 -5.40 -5.08
C TYR A 129 -8.34 -4.84 -6.33
N ASN A 130 -7.02 -4.73 -6.29
CA ASN A 130 -6.22 -4.36 -7.45
C ASN A 130 -4.81 -4.95 -7.36
N TRP A 131 -4.15 -5.05 -8.52
CA TRP A 131 -2.75 -5.42 -8.60
C TRP A 131 -1.87 -4.32 -8.00
N GLY A 132 -0.85 -4.73 -7.26
CA GLY A 132 0.20 -3.84 -6.78
C GLY A 132 1.55 -4.53 -6.79
N ARG A 133 2.60 -3.76 -6.50
CA ARG A 133 3.97 -4.26 -6.43
C ARG A 133 4.37 -4.47 -4.97
N GLY A 134 4.73 -5.70 -4.62
CA GLY A 134 5.27 -6.04 -3.31
C GLY A 134 6.69 -5.51 -3.13
N GLY A 135 7.17 -5.49 -1.88
CA GLY A 135 8.51 -5.00 -1.54
C GLY A 135 9.65 -5.78 -2.20
N ASN A 136 9.40 -7.03 -2.58
CA ASN A 136 10.34 -7.87 -3.35
C ASN A 136 10.30 -7.58 -4.87
N GLY A 137 9.51 -6.62 -5.32
CA GLY A 137 9.44 -6.17 -6.70
C GLY A 137 8.45 -6.92 -7.60
N PHE A 138 7.75 -7.93 -7.10
CA PHE A 138 6.78 -8.72 -7.86
C PHE A 138 5.33 -8.24 -7.70
N GLY A 139 4.47 -8.65 -8.62
CA GLY A 139 3.06 -8.30 -8.66
C GLY A 139 2.23 -9.23 -7.78
N TYR A 140 1.36 -8.65 -6.95
CA TYR A 140 0.40 -9.37 -6.11
C TYR A 140 -0.96 -8.69 -6.12
N CYS A 141 -2.00 -9.46 -5.83
CA CYS A 141 -3.31 -8.89 -5.56
C CYS A 141 -3.34 -8.28 -4.16
N TYR A 142 -3.79 -7.04 -4.03
CA TYR A 142 -3.97 -6.38 -2.73
C TYR A 142 -5.38 -5.82 -2.62
N GLN A 143 -5.85 -5.70 -1.38
CA GLN A 143 -7.04 -4.95 -1.06
C GLN A 143 -6.65 -3.52 -0.72
N TYR A 144 -7.34 -2.55 -1.28
CA TYR A 144 -7.14 -1.13 -1.07
C TYR A 144 -8.41 -0.47 -0.55
N THR A 145 -8.24 0.51 0.33
CA THR A 145 -9.34 1.44 0.63
C THR A 145 -9.70 2.23 -0.64
N PRO A 146 -10.89 2.84 -0.71
CA PRO A 146 -11.28 3.77 -1.78
C PRO A 146 -10.32 4.94 -2.01
N TYR A 147 -9.47 5.22 -1.01
CA TYR A 147 -8.46 6.27 -1.06
C TYR A 147 -7.08 5.77 -1.53
N GLY A 148 -6.99 4.52 -2.00
CA GLY A 148 -5.75 3.93 -2.51
C GLY A 148 -4.76 3.51 -1.42
N LEU A 149 -5.19 3.39 -0.16
CA LEU A 149 -4.34 2.88 0.91
C LEU A 149 -4.41 1.35 0.92
N ALA A 150 -3.26 0.67 0.85
CA ALA A 150 -3.22 -0.78 1.00
C ALA A 150 -3.73 -1.20 2.38
N MET A 151 -4.51 -2.27 2.44
CA MET A 151 -5.11 -2.80 3.68
C MET A 151 -4.35 -4.04 4.18
N ASN A 152 -4.71 -4.53 5.37
CA ASN A 152 -4.19 -5.76 5.98
C ASN A 152 -2.65 -5.76 6.05
N GLU A 153 -2.05 -4.62 6.39
CA GLU A 153 -0.59 -4.44 6.46
C GLU A 153 0.15 -4.78 5.16
N GLY A 154 -0.55 -4.66 4.02
CA GLY A 154 0.03 -5.02 2.73
C GLY A 154 0.14 -6.52 2.53
N ALA A 155 -0.62 -7.33 3.26
CA ALA A 155 -0.73 -8.76 3.00
C ALA A 155 -1.44 -9.00 1.66
N SER A 156 -0.82 -9.81 0.80
CA SER A 156 -1.40 -10.20 -0.48
C SER A 156 -2.68 -11.00 -0.29
N GLN A 157 -3.64 -10.75 -1.17
CA GLN A 157 -4.91 -11.45 -1.25
C GLN A 157 -4.88 -12.54 -2.32
N ASN A 158 -5.94 -13.36 -2.37
CA ASN A 158 -6.10 -14.32 -3.46
C ASN A 158 -6.22 -13.58 -4.81
N ASN A 159 -5.42 -13.98 -5.79
CA ASN A 159 -5.41 -13.41 -7.14
C ASN A 159 -6.80 -13.36 -7.79
N TYR A 160 -7.68 -14.32 -7.47
CA TYR A 160 -9.05 -14.39 -7.98
C TYR A 160 -9.79 -13.05 -7.90
N TYR A 161 -9.64 -12.29 -6.81
CA TYR A 161 -10.34 -11.00 -6.65
C TYR A 161 -9.85 -9.93 -7.62
N CYS A 162 -8.54 -9.89 -7.91
CA CYS A 162 -7.99 -8.95 -8.87
C CYS A 162 -8.29 -9.37 -10.32
N GLU A 163 -8.27 -10.67 -10.61
CA GLU A 163 -8.63 -11.23 -11.92
C GLU A 163 -10.06 -10.89 -12.36
N GLN A 164 -10.99 -10.73 -11.40
CA GLN A 164 -12.37 -10.30 -11.70
C GLN A 164 -12.47 -8.86 -12.20
N ARG A 165 -11.53 -7.98 -11.81
CA ARG A 165 -11.52 -6.56 -12.18
C ARG A 165 -10.63 -6.27 -13.38
N GLN A 166 -9.40 -6.75 -13.32
CA GLN A 166 -8.42 -6.59 -14.37
C GLN A 166 -7.60 -7.86 -14.46
N ARG A 167 -7.70 -8.55 -15.59
CA ARG A 167 -7.04 -9.85 -15.75
C ARG A 167 -5.54 -9.69 -15.86
N SER A 168 -4.81 -10.58 -15.22
CA SER A 168 -3.39 -10.79 -15.56
C SER A 168 -3.27 -11.30 -17.00
N TYR A 169 -2.06 -11.25 -17.54
CA TYR A 169 -1.77 -11.82 -18.84
C TYR A 169 -0.51 -12.68 -18.80
N TYR A 170 -0.38 -13.54 -19.80
CA TYR A 170 0.78 -14.40 -19.96
C TYR A 170 1.60 -13.91 -21.14
N ALA A 171 2.92 -13.85 -20.96
CA ALA A 171 3.83 -13.45 -22.02
C ALA A 171 5.19 -14.13 -21.86
N TRP A 172 5.91 -14.23 -22.98
CA TRP A 172 7.30 -14.66 -22.98
C TRP A 172 8.18 -13.58 -22.37
N GLY A 173 9.00 -13.97 -21.40
CA GLY A 173 9.96 -13.10 -20.72
C GLY A 173 11.31 -13.78 -20.56
N ARG A 174 12.33 -13.01 -20.15
CA ARG A 174 13.68 -13.53 -19.93
C ARG A 174 13.94 -13.70 -18.44
N GLY A 175 14.27 -14.91 -18.02
CA GLY A 175 14.63 -15.24 -16.64
C GLY A 175 16.01 -14.70 -16.25
N GLN A 176 16.34 -14.80 -14.96
CA GLN A 176 17.67 -14.41 -14.44
C GLN A 176 18.81 -15.27 -14.99
N ASP A 177 18.50 -16.50 -15.40
CA ASP A 177 19.40 -17.41 -16.11
C ASP A 177 19.54 -17.09 -17.61
N GLY A 178 18.88 -16.04 -18.08
CA GLY A 178 18.89 -15.62 -19.48
C GLY A 178 18.01 -16.47 -20.40
N GLN A 179 17.29 -17.48 -19.89
CA GLN A 179 16.39 -18.31 -20.69
C GLN A 179 15.05 -17.60 -20.93
N THR A 180 14.49 -17.76 -22.12
CA THR A 180 13.12 -17.30 -22.43
C THR A 180 12.11 -18.31 -21.89
N ARG A 181 11.19 -17.87 -21.03
CA ARG A 181 10.14 -18.70 -20.43
C ARG A 181 8.81 -17.96 -20.42
N CYS A 182 7.72 -18.70 -20.23
CA CYS A 182 6.39 -18.11 -20.07
C CYS A 182 6.22 -17.59 -18.64
N TYR A 183 5.76 -16.35 -18.49
CA TYR A 183 5.49 -15.73 -17.20
C TYR A 183 4.09 -15.14 -17.15
N GLN A 184 3.56 -15.02 -15.95
CA GLN A 184 2.32 -14.29 -15.68
C GLN A 184 2.67 -12.87 -15.22
N TYR A 185 1.96 -11.87 -15.75
CA TYR A 185 2.17 -10.46 -15.47
C TYR A 185 0.86 -9.81 -15.02
N THR A 186 0.97 -8.84 -14.11
CA THR A 186 -0.15 -7.91 -13.86
C THR A 186 -0.44 -7.10 -15.12
N PRO A 187 -1.61 -6.48 -15.27
CA PRO A 187 -1.92 -5.60 -16.41
C PRO A 187 -0.88 -4.50 -16.65
N GLN A 188 -0.19 -4.06 -15.59
CA GLN A 188 0.86 -3.05 -15.63
C GLN A 188 2.25 -3.62 -15.97
N GLY A 189 2.35 -4.90 -16.33
CA GLY A 189 3.61 -5.54 -16.73
C GLY A 189 4.52 -5.94 -15.57
N VAL A 190 4.01 -6.07 -14.35
CA VAL A 190 4.80 -6.55 -13.21
C VAL A 190 4.72 -8.07 -13.15
N ALA A 191 5.89 -8.75 -13.16
CA ALA A 191 5.95 -10.21 -13.07
C ALA A 191 5.35 -10.72 -11.76
N MET A 192 4.56 -11.79 -11.82
CA MET A 192 3.89 -12.42 -10.69
C MET A 192 4.63 -13.68 -10.21
N ASN A 193 4.08 -14.39 -9.23
CA ASN A 193 4.58 -15.69 -8.72
C ASN A 193 6.06 -15.65 -8.30
N ALA A 194 6.48 -14.55 -7.66
CA ALA A 194 7.88 -14.31 -7.28
C ALA A 194 8.86 -14.44 -8.46
N GLY A 195 8.40 -14.20 -9.69
CA GLY A 195 9.21 -14.33 -10.90
C GLY A 195 9.44 -15.78 -11.33
N ALA A 196 8.68 -16.74 -10.79
CA ALA A 196 8.71 -18.12 -11.27
C ALA A 196 8.01 -18.22 -12.63
N PRO A 197 8.59 -18.96 -13.59
CA PRO A 197 7.93 -19.23 -14.87
C PRO A 197 6.71 -20.13 -14.64
N VAL A 198 5.73 -20.02 -15.54
CA VAL A 198 4.55 -20.89 -15.61
C VAL A 198 4.69 -21.86 -16.80
N SER A 199 3.72 -22.77 -16.95
CA SER A 199 3.69 -23.68 -18.11
C SER A 199 3.68 -22.90 -19.43
N ASN A 200 4.51 -23.33 -20.38
CA ASN A 200 4.59 -22.75 -21.72
C ASN A 200 3.24 -22.73 -22.46
N TYR A 201 2.31 -23.62 -22.10
CA TYR A 201 0.97 -23.67 -22.66
C TYR A 201 0.20 -22.35 -22.49
N TYR A 202 0.47 -21.56 -21.44
CA TYR A 202 -0.23 -20.30 -21.21
C TYR A 202 0.22 -19.16 -22.14
N CYS A 203 1.37 -19.29 -22.80
CA CYS A 203 1.94 -18.29 -23.72
C CYS A 203 1.84 -18.71 -25.21
N GLN A 204 0.95 -19.65 -25.52
CA GLN A 204 0.62 -20.07 -26.88
C GLN A 204 -0.54 -19.23 -27.42
#